data_AF-A0A521VHA2-F1
#
_entry.id   AF-A0A521VHA2-F1
#
_cell.length_a   1.000
_cell.length_b   1.000
_cell.length_c   1.000
_cell.angle_alpha   90.00
_cell.angle_beta   90.00
_cell.angle_gamma   90.00
#
_symmetry.space_group_name_H-M   'P 1'
#
loop_
_entity.id
_entity.type
_entity.pdbx_description
1 polymer ?
#
loop_
_entity_poly.entity_id
_entity_poly.type
_entity_poly.pdbx_seq_one_letter_code
_entity_poly.pdbx_strand_id
1 'polypeptide(L)'
;MRRHTPRRAPLVAPHPVSRILVINDEPLVLREIVKGLNAAARSLDNPNGIGFAGVTTAKDALAAIESDGDIQCVLVDDKLYSLPARSRRNGAHGEGRRSPRLQMSALELVQRITRFRPEL
;
A
#
# COMPACT_ATOMS: atom_id res chain seq x y z
N MET A 1 -48.31 30.09 23.31
CA MET A 1 -46.84 30.02 23.16
C MET A 1 -46.42 28.57 22.91
N ARG A 2 -46.17 28.15 21.66
CA ARG A 2 -45.65 26.81 21.35
C ARG A 2 -44.15 26.91 21.15
N ARG A 3 -43.37 26.26 22.04
CA ARG A 3 -41.91 26.19 21.92
C ARG A 3 -41.56 25.27 20.76
N HIS A 4 -40.99 25.84 19.71
CA HIS A 4 -40.44 25.11 18.58
C HIS A 4 -39.11 24.48 19.02
N THR A 5 -39.10 23.17 19.27
CA THR A 5 -37.85 22.43 19.46
C THR A 5 -37.23 22.19 18.08
N PRO A 6 -35.97 22.61 17.82
CA PRO A 6 -35.31 22.30 16.56
C PRO A 6 -35.00 20.80 16.50
N ARG A 7 -35.45 20.15 15.41
CA ARG A 7 -35.17 18.75 15.11
C ARG A 7 -33.66 18.61 14.88
N ARG A 8 -32.96 17.92 15.78
CA ARG A 8 -31.53 17.58 15.60
C ARG A 8 -31.37 16.86 14.26
N ALA A 9 -30.60 17.44 13.34
CA ALA A 9 -30.19 16.77 12.12
C ALA A 9 -29.41 15.49 12.51
N PRO A 10 -29.61 14.36 11.80
CA PRO A 10 -28.82 13.17 12.03
C PRO A 10 -27.35 13.48 11.78
N LEU A 11 -26.48 13.13 12.73
CA LEU A 11 -25.04 13.10 12.51
C LEU A 11 -24.79 12.02 11.46
N VAL A 12 -24.48 12.43 10.23
CA VAL A 12 -24.03 11.49 9.19
C VAL A 12 -22.71 10.91 9.70
N ALA A 13 -22.73 9.64 10.12
CA ALA A 13 -21.50 8.95 10.48
C ALA A 13 -20.58 8.97 9.25
N PRO A 14 -19.28 9.30 9.40
CA PRO A 14 -18.36 9.24 8.28
C PRO A 14 -18.38 7.82 7.72
N HIS A 15 -18.49 7.71 6.39
CA HIS A 15 -18.41 6.42 5.74
C HIS A 15 -17.07 5.78 6.12
N PRO A 16 -17.06 4.50 6.53
CA PRO A 16 -15.80 3.82 6.80
C PRO A 16 -14.94 3.84 5.52
N VAL A 17 -13.64 4.04 5.70
CA VAL A 17 -12.65 4.05 4.62
C VAL A 17 -11.59 3.04 4.96
N SER A 18 -11.45 2.02 4.12
CA SER A 18 -10.38 1.02 4.21
C SER A 18 -9.31 1.31 3.16
N ARG A 19 -8.17 1.86 3.57
CA ARG A 19 -6.99 2.09 2.73
C ARG A 19 -6.08 0.87 2.75
N ILE A 20 -5.81 0.36 1.55
CA ILE A 20 -4.89 -0.74 1.31
C ILE A 20 -3.69 -0.21 0.53
N LEU A 21 -2.49 -0.46 1.04
CA LEU A 21 -1.24 -0.06 0.40
C LEU A 21 -0.67 -1.21 -0.42
N VAL A 22 -0.31 -0.96 -1.67
CA VAL A 22 0.30 -1.94 -2.59
C VAL A 22 1.77 -1.57 -2.83
N ILE A 23 2.67 -2.52 -2.59
CA ILE A 23 4.12 -2.33 -2.74
C ILE A 23 4.61 -3.22 -3.88
N ASN A 24 5.07 -2.59 -4.96
CA ASN A 24 5.64 -3.28 -6.12
C ASN A 24 6.70 -2.38 -6.78
N ASP A 25 7.90 -2.90 -7.04
CA ASP A 25 9.03 -2.14 -7.60
C ASP A 25 8.93 -1.90 -9.11
N GLU A 26 8.02 -2.58 -9.81
CA GLU A 26 7.71 -2.37 -11.22
C GLU A 26 6.58 -1.32 -11.39
N PRO A 27 6.90 -0.07 -11.82
CA PRO A 27 5.94 1.03 -11.80
C PRO A 27 4.76 0.84 -12.77
N LEU A 28 4.97 0.16 -13.90
CA LEU A 28 3.90 -0.13 -14.87
C LEU A 28 2.92 -1.17 -14.32
N VAL A 29 3.44 -2.23 -13.69
CA VAL A 29 2.65 -3.28 -13.04
C VAL A 29 1.85 -2.68 -11.89
N LEU A 30 2.51 -1.91 -11.01
CA LEU A 30 1.86 -1.20 -9.91
C LEU A 30 0.70 -0.33 -10.38
N ARG A 31 0.90 0.44 -11.46
CA ARG A 31 -0.12 1.32 -12.03
C ARG A 31 -1.35 0.54 -12.50
N GLU A 32 -1.16 -0.55 -13.23
CA GLU A 32 -2.28 -1.36 -13.73
C GLU A 32 -3.00 -2.09 -12.60
N ILE A 33 -2.27 -2.60 -11.60
CA ILE A 33 -2.85 -3.20 -10.39
C ILE A 33 -3.71 -2.18 -9.64
N VAL A 34 -3.16 -1.02 -9.29
CA VAL A 34 -3.88 0.01 -8.54
C VAL A 34 -5.11 0.51 -9.30
N LYS A 35 -4.99 0.68 -10.62
CA LYS A 35 -6.11 1.08 -11.48
C LYS A 35 -7.20 0.02 -11.52
N GLY A 36 -6.84 -1.25 -11.73
CA GLY A 36 -7.78 -2.36 -11.77
C GLY A 36 -8.50 -2.57 -10.43
N LEU A 37 -7.75 -2.55 -9.32
CA LEU A 37 -8.31 -2.70 -7.97
C LEU A 37 -9.24 -1.55 -7.59
N ASN A 38 -8.87 -0.30 -7.88
CA ASN A 38 -9.76 0.83 -7.63
C ASN A 38 -11.00 0.84 -8.55
N ALA A 39 -10.88 0.34 -9.79
CA ALA A 39 -12.04 0.15 -10.66
C ALA A 39 -12.98 -0.92 -10.09
N ALA A 40 -12.45 -2.06 -9.63
CA ALA A 40 -13.23 -3.11 -8.98
C ALA A 40 -13.91 -2.60 -7.70
N ALA A 41 -13.20 -1.84 -6.86
CA ALA A 41 -13.74 -1.25 -5.64
C ALA A 41 -14.85 -0.21 -5.89
N ARG A 42 -14.95 0.35 -7.11
CA ARG A 42 -16.06 1.23 -7.52
C ARG A 42 -17.22 0.46 -8.13
N SER A 43 -16.93 -0.67 -8.79
CA SER A 43 -17.95 -1.51 -9.43
C SER A 43 -18.67 -2.43 -8.46
N LEU A 44 -18.03 -2.78 -7.35
CA LEU A 44 -18.62 -3.56 -6.26
C LEU A 44 -19.33 -2.64 -5.27
N ASP A 45 -20.37 -3.16 -4.61
CA ASP A 45 -20.93 -2.49 -3.44
C ASP A 45 -19.83 -2.41 -2.37
N ASN A 46 -19.39 -1.18 -2.07
CA ASN A 46 -18.20 -0.91 -1.28
C ASN A 46 -18.59 -0.19 0.03
N PRO A 47 -19.28 -0.90 0.94
CA PRO A 47 -19.78 -0.31 2.17
C PRO A 47 -18.66 0.21 3.08
N ASN A 48 -17.43 -0.32 2.90
CA ASN A 48 -16.24 0.00 3.71
C ASN A 48 -15.31 1.01 3.04
N GLY A 49 -15.67 1.59 1.90
CA GLY A 49 -14.86 2.60 1.21
C GLY A 49 -13.44 2.11 0.90
N ILE A 50 -13.29 0.85 0.47
CA ILE A 50 -12.01 0.23 0.12
C ILE A 50 -11.36 1.05 -1.01
N GLY A 51 -10.11 1.46 -0.78
CA GLY A 51 -9.29 2.19 -1.73
C GLY A 51 -7.85 1.71 -1.73
N PHE A 52 -7.21 1.76 -2.88
CA PHE A 52 -5.85 1.25 -3.07
C PHE A 52 -4.88 2.38 -3.42
N ALA A 53 -3.76 2.44 -2.71
CA ALA A 53 -2.62 3.32 -3.00
C ALA A 53 -1.38 2.48 -3.35
N GLY A 54 -0.53 2.98 -4.25
CA GLY A 54 0.65 2.25 -4.71
C GLY A 54 1.95 2.97 -4.37
N VAL A 55 2.95 2.21 -3.92
CA VAL A 55 4.32 2.68 -3.68
C VAL A 55 5.33 1.72 -4.30
N THR A 56 6.45 2.27 -4.80
CA THR A 56 7.48 1.49 -5.51
C THR A 56 8.67 1.11 -4.65
N THR A 57 8.80 1.68 -3.45
CA THR A 57 9.95 1.44 -2.58
C THR A 57 9.52 1.17 -1.14
N ALA A 58 10.34 0.40 -0.40
CA ALA A 58 10.15 0.16 1.02
C ALA A 58 10.19 1.45 1.84
N LYS A 59 11.02 2.42 1.43
CA LYS A 59 11.13 3.70 2.13
C LYS A 59 9.82 4.49 2.03
N ASP A 60 9.26 4.56 0.83
CA ASP A 60 7.99 5.25 0.60
C ASP A 60 6.84 4.52 1.29
N ALA A 61 6.88 3.18 1.33
CA ALA A 61 5.91 2.39 2.07
C ALA A 61 5.94 2.68 3.57
N LEU A 62 7.13 2.67 4.19
CA LEU A 62 7.27 2.97 5.61
C LEU A 62 6.82 4.41 5.91
N ALA A 63 7.17 5.37 5.06
CA ALA A 63 6.73 6.75 5.20
C ALA A 63 5.20 6.89 5.06
N ALA A 64 4.58 6.14 4.13
CA ALA A 64 3.13 6.13 3.96
C ALA A 64 2.42 5.53 5.18
N ILE A 65 2.93 4.42 5.72
CA ILE A 65 2.38 3.77 6.92
C ILE A 65 2.50 4.67 8.15
N GLU A 66 3.64 5.35 8.31
CA GLU A 66 3.87 6.29 9.40
C GLU A 66 2.99 7.54 9.28
N SER A 67 2.80 8.07 8.07
CA SER A 67 2.07 9.33 7.85
C SER A 67 0.56 9.19 7.77
N ASP A 68 0.02 8.11 7.20
CA ASP A 68 -1.44 7.95 7.03
C ASP A 68 -2.08 7.55 8.36
N GLY A 69 -1.48 6.59 9.08
CA GLY A 69 -1.99 6.12 10.37
C GLY A 69 -3.30 5.32 10.30
N ASP A 70 -3.98 5.27 9.16
CA ASP A 70 -5.27 4.60 8.96
C ASP A 70 -5.22 3.59 7.79
N ILE A 71 -4.03 3.03 7.51
CA ILE A 71 -3.89 1.89 6.62
C ILE A 71 -4.37 0.64 7.35
N GLN A 72 -5.21 -0.18 6.69
CA GLN A 72 -5.74 -1.44 7.27
C GLN A 72 -5.05 -2.68 6.71
N CYS A 73 -4.38 -2.58 5.57
CA CYS A 73 -3.69 -3.72 4.97
C CYS A 73 -2.55 -3.25 4.06
N VAL A 74 -1.48 -4.05 4.02
CA VAL A 74 -0.36 -3.88 3.10
C VAL A 74 -0.23 -5.12 2.22
N LEU A 75 -0.26 -4.94 0.90
CA LEU A 75 0.00 -5.97 -0.10
C LEU A 75 1.43 -5.79 -0.62
N VAL A 76 2.26 -6.81 -0.44
CA VAL A 76 3.67 -6.81 -0.84
C VAL A 76 3.87 -7.83 -1.95
N ASP A 77 4.41 -7.40 -3.09
CA ASP A 77 4.79 -8.33 -4.16
C ASP A 77 5.88 -9.29 -3.68
N ASP A 78 5.77 -10.58 -3.98
CA ASP A 78 6.71 -11.60 -3.51
C ASP A 78 8.07 -11.50 -4.21
N LYS A 79 8.08 -10.91 -5.42
CA LYS A 79 9.28 -10.59 -6.19
C LYS A 79 9.91 -9.26 -5.81
N LEU A 80 9.28 -8.50 -4.90
CA LEU A 80 9.84 -7.28 -4.37
C LEU A 80 11.22 -7.60 -3.79
N TYR A 81 12.27 -7.03 -4.38
CA TYR A 81 13.67 -7.29 -4.03
C TYR A 81 14.18 -8.70 -4.36
N SER A 82 13.65 -9.36 -5.39
CA SER A 82 14.24 -10.59 -5.94
C SER A 82 15.68 -10.33 -6.44
N LEU A 83 16.62 -10.38 -5.52
CA LEU A 83 18.04 -10.47 -5.81
C LEU A 83 18.28 -11.83 -6.45
N PRO A 84 19.04 -11.91 -7.56
CA PRO A 84 19.60 -13.19 -7.96
C PRO A 84 20.48 -13.68 -6.81
N ALA A 85 20.06 -14.76 -6.17
CA ALA A 85 20.89 -15.54 -5.29
C ALA A 85 22.23 -15.80 -6.00
N ARG A 86 23.32 -15.25 -5.46
CA ARG A 86 24.71 -15.70 -5.68
C ARG A 86 24.94 -16.42 -7.03
N SER A 87 24.84 -15.73 -8.16
CA SER A 87 25.45 -16.29 -9.38
C SER A 87 26.94 -16.00 -9.31
N ARG A 88 27.68 -17.09 -9.25
CA ARG A 88 29.13 -17.19 -9.14
C ARG A 88 29.82 -16.42 -10.27
N ARG A 89 30.99 -15.86 -9.95
CA ARG A 89 32.17 -15.70 -10.82
C ARG A 89 31.94 -16.06 -12.30
N ASN A 90 31.90 -15.03 -13.15
CA ASN A 90 32.58 -14.91 -14.45
C ASN A 90 31.71 -14.20 -15.49
N GLY A 91 32.18 -13.02 -15.92
CA GLY A 91 32.08 -12.55 -17.32
C GLY A 91 30.73 -12.06 -17.86
N ALA A 92 30.86 -11.07 -18.75
CA ALA A 92 29.94 -10.68 -19.81
C ALA A 92 28.74 -9.77 -19.48
N HIS A 93 28.89 -8.53 -19.98
CA HIS A 93 27.91 -7.67 -20.64
C HIS A 93 26.40 -7.97 -20.47
N GLY A 94 25.67 -6.96 -20.00
CA GLY A 94 24.24 -6.82 -20.31
C GLY A 94 23.40 -6.29 -19.17
N GLU A 95 22.90 -5.07 -19.37
CA GLU A 95 21.59 -4.57 -18.91
C GLU A 95 21.36 -4.24 -17.42
N GLY A 96 20.88 -3.00 -17.23
CA GLY A 96 20.18 -2.57 -16.02
C GLY A 96 21.09 -2.09 -14.90
N ARG A 97 21.36 -0.77 -14.86
CA ARG A 97 21.81 -0.08 -13.63
C ARG A 97 20.78 -0.32 -12.51
N ARG A 98 20.96 -1.38 -11.74
CA ARG A 98 20.20 -1.62 -10.51
C ARG A 98 20.64 -0.57 -9.49
N SER A 99 19.70 0.31 -9.13
CA SER A 99 19.96 1.41 -8.20
C SER A 99 20.37 0.83 -6.83
N PRO A 100 21.45 1.31 -6.18
CA PRO A 100 21.91 0.85 -4.85
C PRO A 100 20.93 1.11 -3.69
N ARG A 101 19.71 1.54 -3.99
CA ARG A 101 18.68 2.05 -3.07
C ARG A 101 17.69 0.98 -2.60
N LEU A 102 17.69 -0.20 -3.21
CA LEU A 102 16.90 -1.36 -2.80
C LEU A 102 17.72 -2.20 -1.80
N GLN A 103 17.89 -1.72 -0.57
CA GLN A 103 18.70 -2.41 0.45
C GLN A 103 17.89 -3.29 1.41
N MET A 104 16.56 -3.30 1.33
CA MET A 104 15.71 -4.00 2.28
C MET A 104 15.05 -5.20 1.64
N SER A 105 15.17 -6.39 2.23
CA SER A 105 14.42 -7.56 1.78
C SER A 105 12.92 -7.44 2.11
N ALA A 106 12.04 -8.17 1.41
CA ALA A 106 10.62 -8.22 1.73
C ALA A 106 10.36 -8.67 3.20
N LEU A 107 11.14 -9.63 3.71
CA LEU A 107 11.04 -10.07 5.09
C LEU A 107 11.40 -8.97 6.09
N GLU A 108 12.46 -8.22 5.83
CA GLU A 108 12.88 -7.10 6.68
C GLU A 108 11.87 -5.95 6.63
N LEU A 109 11.24 -5.72 5.47
CA LEU A 109 10.13 -4.78 5.33
C LEU A 109 8.95 -5.19 6.21
N VAL A 110 8.50 -6.45 6.16
CA VAL A 110 7.41 -6.96 7.00
C VAL A 110 7.75 -6.80 8.48
N GLN A 111 8.96 -7.20 8.90
CA GLN A 111 9.40 -7.06 10.30
C GLN A 111 9.34 -5.61 10.79
N ARG A 112 9.69 -4.64 9.94
CA ARG A 112 9.56 -3.22 10.28
C ARG A 112 8.11 -2.80 10.36
N ILE A 113 7.26 -3.16 9.40
CA ILE A 113 5.83 -2.85 9.40
C ILE A 113 5.19 -3.38 10.68
N THR A 114 5.37 -4.66 11.00
CA THR A 114 4.83 -5.29 12.22
C THR A 114 5.35 -4.62 13.50
N ARG A 115 6.57 -4.07 13.50
CA ARG A 115 7.10 -3.32 14.65
C ARG A 115 6.42 -1.96 14.83
N PHE A 116 6.08 -1.28 13.74
CA PHE A 116 5.38 0.01 13.78
C PHE A 116 3.89 -0.14 14.03
N ARG A 117 3.28 -1.16 13.41
CA ARG A 117 1.85 -1.44 13.37
C ARG A 117 1.65 -2.96 13.41
N PRO A 118 1.63 -3.58 14.61
CA PRO A 118 1.52 -5.04 14.74
C PRO A 118 0.19 -5.62 14.24
N GLU A 119 -0.80 -4.78 13.99
CA GLU A 119 -2.08 -5.14 13.39
C GLU A 119 -2.06 -5.25 11.86
N LEU A 120 -0.96 -4.85 11.21
CA LEU A 120 -0.76 -4.90 9.75
C LEU A 120 0.00 -6.15 9.28
#